data_AF-I4DQ84-F1
#
_entry.id   AF-I4DQ84-F1
#
_cell.length_a   1.000
_cell.length_b   1.000
_cell.length_c   1.000
_cell.angle_alpha   90.00
_cell.angle_beta   90.00
_cell.angle_gamma   90.00
#
_symmetry.space_group_name_H-M   'P 1'
#
loop_
_entity.id
_entity.type
_entity.pdbx_description
1 polymer ?
#
loop_
_entity_poly.entity_id
_entity_poly.type
_entity_poly.pdbx_seq_one_letter_code
_entity_poly.pdbx_strand_id
1 'polypeptide(L)'
;VGSTAGTLNWLLSFTVTSTFNSLNKSIGQGQVFWMFAGIMLVGFLFIFFVIPETKGKSVDEIQIMLGAEPQTQSNTNTTKK
;
A
#
# COMPACT_ATOMS: atom_id res chain seq x y z
N VAL A 1 -13.29 0.80 -2.85
CA VAL A 1 -11.88 0.43 -2.55
C VAL A 1 -11.04 1.58 -1.99
N GLY A 2 -11.31 2.85 -2.35
CA GLY A 2 -10.56 4.01 -1.83
C GLY A 2 -10.74 4.29 -0.33
N SER A 3 -11.97 4.16 0.20
CA SER A 3 -12.23 4.49 1.61
C SER A 3 -11.60 3.51 2.60
N THR A 4 -11.58 2.21 2.30
CA THR A 4 -10.94 1.20 3.16
C THR A 4 -9.43 1.41 3.25
N ALA A 5 -8.77 1.73 2.12
CA ALA A 5 -7.35 2.05 2.11
C ALA A 5 -7.05 3.32 2.92
N GLY A 6 -7.90 4.35 2.80
CA GLY A 6 -7.77 5.59 3.56
C GLY A 6 -7.92 5.38 5.07
N THR A 7 -8.96 4.66 5.51
CA THR A 7 -9.17 4.37 6.94
C THR A 7 -8.04 3.50 7.50
N LEU A 8 -7.56 2.51 6.75
CA LEU A 8 -6.42 1.69 7.17
C LEU A 8 -5.13 2.51 7.28
N ASN A 9 -4.87 3.41 6.33
CA ASN A 9 -3.70 4.30 6.39
C ASN A 9 -3.71 5.19 7.64
N TRP A 10 -4.87 5.78 7.93
CA TRP A 10 -5.05 6.61 9.13
C TRP A 10 -4.90 5.80 10.42
N LEU A 11 -5.49 4.60 10.46
CA LEU A 11 -5.37 3.70 11.60
C LEU A 11 -3.93 3.26 11.84
N LEU A 12 -3.21 2.85 10.79
CA LEU A 12 -1.78 2.51 10.88
C LEU A 12 -0.95 3.69 11.40
N SER A 13 -1.21 4.90 10.89
CA SER A 13 -0.50 6.11 11.34
C SER A 13 -0.75 6.39 12.82
N PHE A 14 -1.98 6.18 13.30
CA PHE A 14 -2.31 6.30 14.72
C PHE A 14 -1.62 5.21 15.56
N THR A 15 -1.69 3.95 15.13
CA THR A 15 -1.03 2.82 15.81
C THR A 15 0.47 3.06 15.92
N VAL A 16 1.14 3.44 14.84
CA VAL A 16 2.57 3.76 14.82
C VAL A 16 2.90 4.86 15.83
N THR A 17 2.12 5.95 15.85
CA THR A 17 2.35 7.07 16.77
C THR A 17 2.14 6.68 18.24
N SER A 18 1.09 5.89 18.52
CA SER A 18 0.79 5.38 19.86
C SER A 18 1.87 4.42 20.38
N THR A 19 2.31 3.49 19.53
CA THR A 19 3.39 2.55 19.83
C THR A 19 4.71 3.30 20.03
N PHE A 20 5.02 4.28 19.18
CA PHE A 20 6.22 5.12 19.32
C PHE A 20 6.25 5.86 20.67
N ASN A 21 5.13 6.48 21.07
CA ASN A 21 5.05 7.22 22.33
C ASN A 21 5.23 6.29 23.55
N SER A 22 4.59 5.12 23.53
CA SER A 22 4.73 4.09 24.58
C SER A 22 6.16 3.55 24.69
N LEU A 23 6.79 3.26 23.54
CA LEU A 23 8.16 2.75 23.51
C LEU A 23 9.20 3.79 23.90
N ASN A 24 9.04 5.04 23.46
CA ASN A 24 9.94 6.13 23.80
C ASN A 24 9.99 6.35 25.32
N LYS A 25 8.85 6.18 26.00
CA LYS A 25 8.76 6.27 27.46
C LYS A 25 9.37 5.07 28.19
N SER A 26 9.44 3.89 27.57
CA SER A 26 9.83 2.65 28.24
C SER A 26 11.29 2.23 28.02
N ILE A 27 11.86 2.43 26.83
CA ILE A 27 13.15 1.83 26.45
C ILE A 27 14.15 2.88 25.92
N GLY A 28 13.68 4.09 25.59
CA GLY A 28 14.53 5.18 25.09
C GLY A 28 14.74 5.16 23.57
N GLN A 29 15.01 6.33 23.01
CA GLN A 29 14.91 6.65 21.57
C GLN A 29 15.72 5.72 20.65
N GLY A 30 16.87 5.23 21.10
CA GLY A 30 17.77 4.39 20.29
C GLY A 30 17.17 3.03 19.90
N GLN A 31 16.46 2.36 20.81
CA GLN A 31 15.88 1.04 20.51
C GLN A 31 14.60 1.14 19.69
N VAL A 32 13.88 2.25 19.84
CA VAL A 32 12.70 2.53 19.02
C VAL A 32 13.10 2.61 17.54
N PHE A 33 14.22 3.30 17.23
CA PHE A 33 14.75 3.37 15.87
C PHE A 33 15.07 1.99 15.28
N TRP A 34 15.72 1.11 16.04
CA TRP A 34 16.04 -0.25 15.58
C TRP A 34 14.78 -1.10 15.34
N MET A 35 13.77 -0.97 16.19
CA MET A 35 12.51 -1.71 16.01
C MET A 35 11.77 -1.26 14.75
N PHE A 36 11.67 0.06 14.52
CA PHE A 36 11.05 0.58 13.29
C PHE A 36 11.85 0.22 12.04
N ALA A 37 13.18 0.23 12.12
CA ALA A 37 14.04 -0.23 11.01
C ALA A 37 13.78 -1.71 10.67
N GLY A 38 13.62 -2.57 11.69
CA GLY A 38 13.24 -3.97 11.49
C GLY A 38 11.88 -4.14 10.80
N ILE A 39 10.86 -3.38 11.24
CA ILE A 39 9.53 -3.40 10.62
C ILE A 39 9.61 -2.95 9.15
N MET A 40 10.37 -1.90 8.85
CA MET A 40 10.60 -1.43 7.47
C MET A 40 11.31 -2.47 6.62
N LEU A 41 12.31 -3.17 7.15
CA LEU A 41 13.02 -4.23 6.43
C LEU A 41 12.08 -5.38 6.06
N VAL A 42 11.23 -5.82 6.99
CA VAL A 42 10.23 -6.86 6.72
C VAL A 42 9.22 -6.40 5.66
N GLY A 43 8.75 -5.15 5.75
CA GLY A 43 7.88 -4.56 4.74
C GLY A 43 8.54 -4.49 3.37
N PHE A 44 9.82 -4.11 3.32
CA PHE A 44 10.60 -4.08 2.09
C PHE A 44 10.76 -5.47 1.47
N LEU A 45 11.07 -6.49 2.26
CA LEU A 45 11.16 -7.87 1.78
C LEU A 45 9.81 -8.34 1.23
N PHE A 46 8.71 -8.05 1.92
CA PHE A 46 7.37 -8.37 1.42
C PHE A 46 7.09 -7.70 0.07
N ILE A 47 7.37 -6.40 -0.05
CA ILE A 47 7.19 -5.66 -1.31
C ILE A 47 8.07 -6.26 -2.41
N PHE A 48 9.33 -6.57 -2.10
CA PHE A 48 10.29 -7.11 -3.06
C PHE A 48 9.89 -8.49 -3.61
N PHE A 49 9.35 -9.37 -2.77
CA PHE A 49 8.96 -10.73 -3.18
C PHE A 49 7.52 -10.84 -3.71
N VAL A 50 6.58 -10.07 -3.16
CA VAL A 50 5.14 -10.25 -3.41
C VAL A 50 4.58 -9.27 -4.44
N ILE A 51 5.16 -8.07 -4.55
CA ILE A 51 4.70 -7.09 -5.54
C ILE A 51 5.53 -7.25 -6.82
N PRO A 52 4.96 -7.80 -7.91
CA PRO A 52 5.64 -7.79 -9.20
C PRO A 52 5.85 -6.33 -9.62
N GLU A 53 7.01 -6.00 -10.19
CA GLU A 53 7.35 -4.62 -10.56
C GLU A 53 6.24 -4.00 -11.44
N THR A 54 5.49 -3.05 -10.87
CA THR A 54 4.42 -2.32 -11.56
C THR A 54 4.94 -1.15 -12.39
N LYS A 55 6.26 -0.93 -12.42
CA LYS A 55 6.87 0.15 -13.18
C LYS A 55 6.76 -0.11 -14.68
N GLY A 56 6.09 0.80 -15.38
CA GLY A 56 6.04 0.86 -16.84
C GLY A 56 4.88 0.12 -17.51
N LYS A 57 3.95 -0.47 -16.73
CA LYS A 57 2.73 -1.10 -17.26
C LYS A 57 1.52 -0.18 -17.11
N SER A 58 0.62 -0.21 -18.08
CA SER A 58 -0.66 0.49 -17.98
C SER A 58 -1.51 -0.12 -16.85
N VAL A 59 -2.35 0.69 -16.21
CA VAL A 59 -3.27 0.24 -15.15
C VAL A 59 -4.14 -0.92 -15.63
N ASP A 60 -4.53 -0.92 -16.91
CA ASP A 60 -5.30 -1.99 -17.54
C ASP A 60 -4.50 -3.30 -17.66
N GLU A 61 -3.21 -3.24 -18.00
CA GLU A 61 -2.35 -4.44 -18.04
C GLU A 61 -2.11 -5.02 -16.64
N ILE A 62 -2.00 -4.16 -15.62
CA ILE A 62 -1.84 -4.57 -14.22
C ILE A 62 -3.12 -5.26 -13.73
N GLN A 63 -4.30 -4.75 -14.11
CA GLN A 63 -5.59 -5.37 -13.78
C GLN A 63 -5.72 -6.76 -14.43
N ILE A 64 -5.33 -6.92 -15.68
CA ILE A 64 -5.37 -8.22 -16.38
C ILE A 64 -4.37 -9.22 -15.75
N MET A 65 -3.16 -8.76 -15.38
CA MET A 65 -2.17 -9.61 -14.68
C MET A 65 -2.64 -10.07 -13.30
N LEU A 66 -3.47 -9.28 -12.62
CA LEU A 66 -4.03 -9.60 -11.32
C LEU A 66 -5.37 -10.34 -11.40
N GLY A 67 -5.82 -10.73 -12.60
CA GLY A 67 -7.00 -11.56 -12.82
C GLY A 67 -8.33 -10.80 -12.95
N ALA A 68 -8.30 -9.49 -13.20
CA ALA A 68 -9.52 -8.74 -13.53
C ALA A 68 -9.92 -8.95 -15.00
N GLU A 69 -11.23 -9.10 -15.24
CA GLU A 69 -11.78 -9.18 -16.60
C GLU A 69 -11.51 -7.86 -17.34
N PRO A 70 -11.08 -7.89 -18.62
CA PRO A 70 -10.76 -6.68 -19.36
C PRO A 70 -11.98 -5.75 -19.39
N GLN A 71 -11.87 -4.58 -18.76
CA GLN A 71 -12.86 -3.52 -18.88
C GLN A 71 -12.79 -2.98 -20.30
N THR A 72 -13.58 -3.57 -21.21
CA THR A 72 -13.81 -3.00 -22.53
C THR A 72 -14.55 -1.69 -22.32
N GLN A 73 -13.83 -0.56 -22.35
CA GLN A 73 -14.44 0.76 -22.40
C GLN A 73 -15.22 0.89 -23.71
N SER A 74 -16.48 0.46 -23.69
CA SER A 74 -17.49 0.82 -24.68
C SER A 74 -17.73 2.32 -24.59
N ASN A 75 -16.84 3.09 -25.23
CA ASN A 75 -17.07 4.50 -25.52
C ASN A 75 -18.23 4.58 -26.52
N THR A 76 -19.46 4.66 -26.03
CA THR A 76 -20.67 4.93 -26.83
C THR A 76 -20.72 6.42 -27.21
N ASN A 77 -19.67 6.95 -27.83
CA ASN A 77 -19.61 8.32 -28.36
C ASN A 77 -19.56 8.35 -29.90
N THR A 78 -20.24 7.41 -30.55
CA THR A 78 -20.59 7.54 -31.97
C THR A 78 -21.92 6.83 -32.24
N THR A 79 -22.87 7.58 -32.81
CA THR A 79 -24.16 7.11 -33.36
C THR A 79 -25.36 7.06 -32.42
N LYS A 80 -25.87 8.23 -32.01
CA LYS A 80 -27.30 8.50 -32.24
C LYS A 80 -27.51 9.94 -32.69
N LYS A 81 -27.92 10.01 -33.95
CA LYS A 81 -28.39 11.13 -34.75
C LYS A 81 -29.55 11.87 -34.07
#